data_AF-A0A920W137-F1
#
_entry.id   AF-A0A920W137-F1
#
_cell.length_a   1.000
_cell.length_b   1.000
_cell.length_c   1.000
_cell.angle_alpha   90.00
_cell.angle_beta   90.00
_cell.angle_gamma   90.00
#
_symmetry.space_group_name_H-M   'P 1'
#
loop_
_entity.id
_entity.type
_entity.pdbx_description
1 polymer ?
#
loop_
_entity_poly.entity_id
_entity_poly.type
_entity_poly.pdbx_seq_one_letter_code
_entity_poly.pdbx_strand_id
1 'polypeptide(L)'
;MGFKCRKKLISNLKDSGVLIKIEDLNHSVGHCSRVSDRSGTLFSKQGFVKVKPLAEPEKESGAGRKIKIFPQILGEYLFRMDGKYS
;
A
#
# COMPACT_ATOMS: atom_id res chain seq x y z
N MET A 1 15.28 -10.19 -9.39
CA MET A 1 16.34 -9.25 -9.83
C MET A 1 16.94 -8.44 -8.67
N GLY A 2 16.15 -7.70 -7.88
CA GLY A 2 16.68 -6.75 -6.88
C GLY A 2 17.61 -7.31 -5.78
N PHE A 3 17.38 -8.53 -5.27
CA PHE A 3 18.19 -9.09 -4.18
C PHE A 3 19.66 -9.35 -4.55
N LYS A 4 19.93 -9.76 -5.80
CA LYS A 4 21.30 -9.98 -6.28
C LYS A 4 22.07 -8.66 -6.36
N CYS A 5 21.42 -7.60 -6.83
CA CYS A 5 21.99 -6.24 -6.86
C CYS A 5 22.24 -5.71 -5.46
N ARG A 6 21.29 -5.89 -4.53
CA ARG A 6 21.44 -5.47 -3.12
C ARG A 6 22.67 -6.09 -2.46
N LYS A 7 22.92 -7.39 -2.66
CA LYS A 7 24.11 -8.07 -2.09
C LYS A 7 25.42 -7.46 -2.59
N LYS A 8 25.54 -7.20 -3.90
CA LYS A 8 26.73 -6.56 -4.49
C LYS A 8 26.92 -5.13 -3.99
N LEU A 9 25.82 -4.37 -3.87
CA LEU A 9 25.86 -3.00 -3.34
C LEU A 9 26.38 -2.98 -1.90
N ILE A 10 25.93 -3.91 -1.05
CA ILE A 10 26.40 -4.03 0.33
C ILE A 10 27.90 -4.32 0.38
N SER A 11 28.42 -5.19 -0.49
CA SER A 11 29.88 -5.43 -0.60
C SER A 11 30.62 -4.15 -0.95
N ASN A 12 30.19 -3.44 -2.00
CA ASN A 12 30.83 -2.18 -2.41
C ASN A 12 30.78 -1.10 -1.31
N LEU A 13 29.71 -1.05 -0.51
CA LEU A 13 29.57 -0.12 0.62
C LEU A 13 30.48 -0.49 1.80
N LYS A 14 30.79 -1.77 1.98
CA LYS A 14 31.79 -2.23 2.96
C LYS A 14 33.21 -1.86 2.50
N ASP A 15 33.51 -2.11 1.23
CA ASP A 15 34.85 -1.84 0.65
C ASP A 15 35.18 -0.35 0.63
N SER A 16 34.17 0.52 0.49
CA SER A 16 34.32 1.98 0.54
C SER A 16 34.30 2.57 1.97
N GLY A 17 34.14 1.74 3.01
CA GLY A 17 34.22 2.17 4.41
C GLY A 17 33.09 3.07 4.92
N VAL A 18 32.06 3.35 4.10
CA VAL A 18 30.92 4.23 4.44
C VAL A 18 29.77 3.51 5.14
N LEU A 19 29.88 2.19 5.34
CA LEU A 19 28.84 1.42 6.00
C LEU A 19 28.95 1.49 7.54
N ILE A 20 28.06 2.26 8.17
CA ILE A 20 28.06 2.50 9.63
C ILE A 20 27.51 1.29 10.40
N LYS A 21 26.36 0.73 9.97
CA LYS A 21 25.69 -0.37 10.67
C LYS A 21 24.75 -1.14 9.75
N ILE A 22 24.56 -2.43 10.03
CA ILE A 22 23.52 -3.26 9.43
C ILE A 22 22.64 -3.77 10.58
N GLU A 23 21.34 -3.56 10.47
CA GLU A 23 20.34 -4.03 11.45
C GLU A 23 19.20 -4.74 10.72
N ASP A 24 18.62 -5.73 11.39
CA ASP A 24 17.41 -6.41 10.91
C ASP A 24 16.18 -5.62 11.35
N LEU A 25 15.37 -5.20 10.37
CA LEU A 25 14.15 -4.46 10.59
C LEU A 25 12.95 -5.29 10.14
N ASN A 26 11.98 -5.47 11.03
CA ASN A 26 10.66 -5.97 10.64
C ASN A 26 9.86 -4.84 10.01
N HIS A 27 9.56 -4.99 8.72
CA HIS A 27 8.79 -4.01 7.96
C HIS A 27 7.75 -4.71 7.09
N SER A 28 6.57 -4.11 6.96
CA SER A 28 5.51 -4.63 6.09
C SER A 28 5.87 -4.40 4.63
N VAL A 29 5.92 -5.47 3.84
CA VAL A 29 6.15 -5.41 2.39
C VAL A 29 4.88 -5.80 1.66
N GLY A 30 4.53 -5.05 0.62
CA GLY A 30 3.44 -5.43 -0.26
C GLY A 30 3.76 -6.72 -1.01
N HIS A 31 2.89 -7.71 -0.89
CA HIS A 31 2.95 -8.93 -1.68
C HIS A 31 1.84 -8.94 -2.73
N CYS A 32 2.11 -9.52 -3.89
CA CYS A 32 1.08 -9.81 -4.87
C CYS A 32 0.11 -10.83 -4.28
N SER A 33 -1.17 -10.48 -4.16
CA SER A 33 -2.20 -11.36 -3.59
C SER A 33 -2.38 -12.69 -4.34
N ARG A 34 -1.95 -12.76 -5.60
CA ARG A 34 -2.08 -13.96 -6.45
C ARG A 34 -0.88 -14.90 -6.41
N VAL A 35 0.32 -14.32 -6.37
CA VAL A 35 1.58 -15.07 -6.62
C VAL A 35 2.48 -15.06 -5.38
N SER A 36 2.09 -14.37 -4.30
CA SER A 36 2.86 -14.19 -3.05
C SER A 36 4.25 -13.60 -3.21
N ASP A 37 4.68 -13.28 -4.43
CA ASP A 37 5.93 -12.59 -4.71
C ASP A 37 5.85 -11.12 -4.27
N ARG A 38 6.99 -10.55 -3.90
CA ARG A 38 7.05 -9.15 -3.43
C ARG A 38 6.73 -8.20 -4.58
N SER A 39 5.77 -7.31 -4.36
CA SER A 39 5.44 -6.27 -5.32
C SER A 39 6.55 -5.22 -5.34
N GLY A 40 7.20 -5.08 -6.49
CA GLY A 40 8.14 -3.97 -6.73
C GLY A 40 7.40 -2.71 -7.19
N THR A 41 7.97 -1.55 -6.91
CA THR A 41 7.49 -0.28 -7.49
C THR A 41 8.16 -0.07 -8.85
N LEU A 42 7.35 0.04 -9.89
CA LEU A 42 7.77 0.41 -11.24
C LEU A 42 6.91 1.59 -11.70
N PHE A 43 7.52 2.68 -12.15
CA PHE A 43 6.78 3.76 -12.78
C PHE A 43 6.43 3.38 -14.21
N SER A 44 5.13 3.33 -14.50
CA SER A 44 4.59 3.07 -15.83
C SER A 44 3.38 3.97 -16.08
N LYS A 45 3.09 4.29 -17.34
CA LYS A 45 1.88 5.01 -17.71
C LYS A 45 0.68 4.06 -17.49
N GLN A 46 -0.27 4.49 -16.66
CA GLN A 46 -1.49 3.74 -16.37
C GLN A 46 -2.70 4.66 -16.49
N GLY A 47 -3.87 4.06 -16.76
CA GLY A 47 -5.14 4.77 -16.69
C GLY A 47 -5.57 4.94 -15.25
N PHE A 48 -5.85 6.18 -14.83
CA PHE A 48 -6.33 6.48 -13.48
C PHE A 48 -7.78 7.01 -13.55
N VAL A 49 -8.62 6.53 -12.63
CA VAL A 49 -9.98 7.06 -12.43
C VAL A 49 -9.98 8.02 -11.25
N LYS A 50 -10.63 9.18 -11.39
CA LYS A 50 -10.79 10.15 -10.30
C LYS A 50 -11.83 9.62 -9.31
N VAL A 51 -11.37 9.04 -8.20
CA VAL A 51 -12.23 8.42 -7.17
C VAL A 51 -13.00 9.46 -6.35
N LYS A 52 -12.43 10.66 -6.15
CA LYS A 52 -13.01 11.71 -5.31
C LYS A 52 -14.49 12.05 -5.63
N PRO A 53 -14.88 12.38 -6.88
CA PRO A 53 -16.29 12.66 -7.20
C PRO A 53 -17.21 11.42 -7.10
N LEU A 54 -16.67 10.21 -7.06
CA LEU A 54 -17.45 8.97 -6.93
C LEU A 54 -17.75 8.63 -5.46
N ALA A 55 -16.89 9.04 -4.53
CA ALA A 55 -17.05 8.77 -3.11
C ALA A 55 -18.05 9.73 -2.41
N GLU A 56 -18.21 10.95 -2.93
CA GLU A 56 -19.13 11.97 -2.39
C GLU A 56 -20.60 11.50 -2.27
N PRO A 57 -21.24 10.92 -3.31
CA PRO A 57 -22.63 10.44 -3.20
C PRO A 57 -22.78 9.21 -2.29
N GLU A 58 -21.75 8.37 -2.16
CA GLU A 58 -21.77 7.19 -1.29
C GLU A 58 -21.87 7.59 0.18
N LYS A 59 -21.19 8.68 0.56
CA LYS A 59 -21.24 9.25 1.90
C LYS A 59 -22.63 9.74 2.29
N GLU A 60 -23.34 10.40 1.38
CA GLU A 60 -24.72 10.83 1.61
C GLU A 60 -25.66 9.63 1.75
N SER A 61 -25.44 8.56 0.97
CA SER A 61 -26.23 7.33 1.03
C SER A 61 -25.98 6.52 2.32
N GLY A 62 -24.71 6.44 2.75
CA GLY A 62 -24.28 5.73 3.95
C GLY A 62 -24.68 6.44 5.25
N ALA A 63 -24.53 7.76 5.32
CA ALA A 63 -25.03 8.57 6.44
C ALA A 63 -26.57 8.66 6.45
N GLY A 64 -27.19 8.61 5.28
CA GLY A 64 -28.64 8.74 5.06
C GLY A 64 -29.48 7.49 5.34
N ARG A 65 -28.92 6.42 5.94
CA ARG A 65 -29.63 5.16 6.26
C ARG A 65 -30.21 4.41 5.06
N LYS A 66 -29.82 4.72 3.82
CA LYS A 66 -30.33 4.04 2.61
C LYS A 66 -29.80 2.61 2.47
N ILE A 67 -28.63 2.32 3.03
CA ILE A 67 -28.00 0.99 2.99
C ILE A 67 -27.70 0.57 4.43
N LYS A 68 -28.18 -0.62 4.84
CA LYS A 68 -27.89 -1.22 6.16
C LYS A 68 -26.93 -2.39 5.97
N ILE A 69 -25.73 -2.29 6.55
CA ILE A 69 -24.70 -3.33 6.50
C ILE A 69 -24.74 -4.12 7.81
N PHE A 70 -24.76 -5.45 7.72
CA PHE A 70 -24.71 -6.35 8.87
C PHE A 70 -23.49 -7.28 8.77
N PRO A 71 -22.75 -7.51 9.87
CA PRO A 71 -22.87 -6.87 11.19
C PRO A 71 -22.47 -5.39 11.19
N GLN A 72 -23.04 -4.61 12.11
CA GLN A 72 -22.91 -3.14 12.14
C GLN A 72 -21.46 -2.63 12.26
N ILE A 73 -20.55 -3.44 12.80
CA ILE A 73 -19.10 -3.15 12.87
C ILE A 73 -18.46 -2.94 11.49
N LEU A 74 -19.08 -3.49 10.42
CA LEU A 74 -18.60 -3.31 9.05
C LEU A 74 -19.01 -1.96 8.45
N GLY A 75 -19.79 -1.14 9.17
CA GLY A 75 -20.16 0.21 8.73
C GLY A 75 -18.95 1.12 8.48
N GLU A 76 -17.81 0.84 9.14
CA GLU A 76 -16.56 1.58 8.96
C GLU A 76 -15.98 1.48 7.54
N TYR A 77 -16.31 0.41 6.79
CA TYR A 77 -15.83 0.22 5.41
C TYR A 77 -16.28 1.34 4.46
N LEU A 78 -17.46 1.93 4.69
CA LEU A 78 -17.97 3.04 3.89
C LEU A 78 -17.10 4.30 4.04
N PHE A 79 -16.46 4.48 5.19
CA PHE A 79 -15.59 5.64 5.45
C PHE A 79 -14.17 5.48 4.90
N ARG A 80 -13.81 4.32 4.34
CA ARG A 80 -12.48 4.08 3.76
C ARG A 80 -12.29 4.74 2.39
N MET A 81 -13.38 4.98 1.66
CA MET A 81 -13.38 5.66 0.36
C MET A 81 -13.03 7.16 0.46
N ASP A 82 -13.16 7.76 1.64
CA ASP A 82 -12.85 9.17 1.93
C ASP A 82 -11.33 9.46 1.99
N GLY A 83 -10.47 8.43 1.97
CA GLY A 83 -9.02 8.58 2.07
C GLY A 83 -8.52 9.12 3.42
N LYS A 84 -9.40 9.20 4.43
CA LYS A 84 -9.09 9.72 5.79
C LYS A 84 -8.49 8.68 6.73
N TYR A 85 -8.44 7.42 6.32
CA TYR A 85 -7.83 6.33 7.07
C TYR A 85 -6.78 5.65 6.20
N SER A 86 -5.52 6.03 6.45
CA SER A 86 -4.30 5.43 5.91
C SER A 86 -3.54 4.73 7.03
#